data_AF-A0A7C6ZVW0-F1
#
_entry.id   AF-A0A7C6ZVW0-F1
#
_cell.length_a   1.000
_cell.length_b   1.000
_cell.length_c   1.000
_cell.angle_alpha   90.00
_cell.angle_beta   90.00
_cell.angle_gamma   90.00
#
_symmetry.space_group_name_H-M   'P 1'
#
loop_
_entity.id
_entity.type
_entity.pdbx_description
1 polymer ?
#
loop_
_entity_poly.entity_id
_entity_poly.type
_entity_poly.pdbx_seq_one_letter_code
_entity_poly.pdbx_strand_id
1 'polypeptide(L)'
;MWAFFRMMMSAALTALAVPFYLRWSSAQAELQLEKMQKAVHFTPGAEAPLPPEVLAGAAGVTISHFAVGRLFGLRWWQAILSLLIGVVLGTGVFVYRMLGEEA
;
A
#
# COMPACT_ATOMS: atom_id res chain seq x y z
N MET A 1 4.82 -5.54 28.14
CA MET A 1 5.46 -4.40 27.41
C MET A 1 6.15 -4.82 26.11
N TRP A 2 6.97 -5.88 26.11
CA TRP A 2 7.78 -6.24 24.92
C TRP A 2 6.97 -6.60 23.67
N ALA A 3 5.83 -7.29 23.82
CA ALA A 3 4.95 -7.63 22.69
C ALA A 3 4.34 -6.39 22.03
N PHE A 4 3.98 -5.38 22.83
CA PHE A 4 3.47 -4.10 22.32
C PHE A 4 4.54 -3.37 21.50
N PHE A 5 5.79 -3.31 21.99
CA PHE A 5 6.88 -2.67 21.27
C PHE A 5 7.15 -3.33 19.91
N ARG A 6 7.20 -4.67 19.86
CA ARG A 6 7.37 -5.43 18.61
C ARG A 6 6.23 -5.17 17.62
N MET A 7 5.00 -5.11 18.10
CA MET A 7 3.82 -4.81 17.30
C MET A 7 3.89 -3.39 16.72
N MET A 8 4.28 -2.40 17.54
CA MET A 8 4.45 -1.02 17.10
C MET A 8 5.58 -0.86 16.08
N MET A 9 6.69 -1.58 16.24
CA MET A 9 7.76 -1.60 15.24
C MET A 9 7.30 -2.19 13.90
N SER A 10 6.55 -3.29 13.92
CA SER A 10 5.96 -3.86 12.70
C SER A 10 4.97 -2.90 12.03
N ALA A 11 4.13 -2.23 12.82
CA ALA A 11 3.20 -1.22 12.32
C ALA A 11 3.95 0.00 11.73
N ALA A 12 5.01 0.48 12.38
CA ALA A 12 5.80 1.61 11.92
C ALA A 12 6.49 1.34 10.58
N LEU A 13 7.10 0.16 10.41
CA LEU A 13 7.71 -0.24 9.13
C LEU A 13 6.68 -0.27 8.00
N THR A 14 5.46 -0.71 8.31
CA THR A 14 4.36 -0.74 7.35
C THR A 14 3.88 0.67 7.02
N ALA A 15 3.74 1.52 8.03
CA ALA A 15 3.37 2.92 7.87
C ALA A 15 4.40 3.70 7.04
N LEU A 16 5.68 3.32 7.09
CA LEU A 16 6.72 3.87 6.22
C LEU A 16 6.58 3.38 4.78
N ALA A 17 6.30 2.08 4.58
CA ALA A 17 6.21 1.50 3.23
C ALA A 17 4.95 1.94 2.46
N VAL A 18 3.82 2.11 3.15
CA VAL A 18 2.52 2.42 2.54
C VAL A 18 2.52 3.69 1.68
N PRO A 19 3.05 4.85 2.12
CA PRO A 19 3.13 6.05 1.28
C PRO A 19 3.89 5.83 -0.03
N PHE A 20 4.99 5.06 -0.02
CA PHE A 20 5.74 4.75 -1.24
C PHE A 20 4.94 3.87 -2.18
N TYR A 21 4.27 2.85 -1.65
CA TYR A 21 3.39 2.01 -2.43
C TYR A 21 2.24 2.82 -3.05
N LEU A 22 1.58 3.68 -2.28
CA LEU A 22 0.48 4.51 -2.76
C LEU A 22 0.93 5.45 -3.88
N ARG A 23 2.03 6.17 -3.69
CA ARG A 23 2.60 7.04 -4.72
C ARG A 23 3.02 6.29 -5.99
N TRP A 24 3.60 5.11 -5.84
CA TRP A 24 3.97 4.30 -7.00
C TRP A 24 2.72 3.77 -7.72
N SER A 25 1.73 3.29 -6.97
CA SER A 25 0.50 2.73 -7.53
C SER A 25 -0.37 3.77 -8.24
N SER A 26 -0.40 5.02 -7.76
CA SER A 26 -1.11 6.11 -8.43
C SER A 26 -0.48 6.41 -9.79
N ALA A 27 0.86 6.44 -9.88
CA ALA A 27 1.56 6.62 -11.16
C ALA A 27 1.27 5.47 -12.14
N GLN A 28 1.18 4.22 -11.67
CA GLN A 28 0.79 3.09 -12.53
C GLN A 28 -0.67 3.21 -13.01
N ALA A 29 -1.57 3.67 -12.14
CA ALA A 29 -2.97 3.89 -12.49
C ALA A 29 -3.14 5.01 -13.53
N GLU A 30 -2.40 6.11 -13.40
CA GLU A 30 -2.40 7.21 -14.40
C GLU A 30 -1.94 6.73 -15.78
N LEU A 31 -0.84 5.96 -15.84
CA LEU A 31 -0.37 5.36 -17.09
C LEU A 31 -1.40 4.44 -17.73
N GLN A 32 -2.16 3.70 -16.92
CA GLN A 32 -3.21 2.81 -17.40
C GLN A 32 -4.43 3.59 -17.91
N LEU A 33 -4.80 4.67 -17.23
CA LEU A 33 -5.85 5.58 -17.70
C LEU A 33 -5.47 6.26 -19.01
N GLU A 34 -4.22 6.68 -19.18
CA GLU A 34 -3.73 7.26 -20.44
C GLU A 34 -3.81 6.26 -21.60
N LYS A 35 -3.46 4.99 -21.37
CA LYS A 35 -3.61 3.91 -22.36
C LYS A 35 -5.07 3.70 -22.74
N MET A 36 -5.96 3.62 -21.74
CA MET A 36 -7.39 3.47 -21.98
C MET A 36 -7.95 4.64 -22.77
N GLN A 37 -7.59 5.88 -22.42
CA GLN A 37 -8.04 7.08 -23.13
C GLN A 37 -7.58 7.09 -24.59
N LYS A 38 -6.34 6.65 -24.88
CA LYS A 38 -5.87 6.48 -26.26
C LYS A 38 -6.59 5.35 -27.00
N ALA A 39 -6.98 4.30 -26.30
CA ALA A 39 -7.66 3.12 -26.84
C ALA A 39 -9.20 3.26 -26.93
N VAL A 40 -9.80 4.33 -26.39
CA VAL A 40 -11.25 4.60 -26.41
C VAL A 40 -11.82 4.60 -27.84
N HIS A 41 -11.02 4.93 -28.86
CA HIS A 41 -11.45 4.90 -30.25
C HIS A 41 -11.53 3.49 -30.86
N PHE A 42 -10.90 2.48 -30.26
CA PHE A 42 -10.77 1.14 -30.84
C PHE A 42 -11.51 0.04 -30.06
N THR A 43 -11.46 0.04 -28.72
CA THR A 43 -12.10 -1.00 -27.89
C THR A 43 -12.41 -0.51 -26.47
N PRO A 44 -13.56 0.14 -26.23
CA PRO A 44 -13.98 0.57 -24.90
C PRO A 44 -14.10 -0.63 -23.94
N GLY A 45 -13.44 -0.56 -22.78
CA GLY A 45 -13.58 -1.55 -21.70
C GLY A 45 -12.77 -2.84 -21.82
N ALA A 46 -11.86 -2.95 -22.81
CA ALA A 46 -11.03 -4.15 -22.97
C ALA A 46 -9.91 -4.28 -21.92
N GLU A 47 -9.47 -3.17 -21.33
CA GLU A 47 -8.41 -3.16 -20.33
C GLU A 47 -8.96 -2.98 -18.90
N ALA A 48 -8.32 -3.61 -17.91
CA ALA A 48 -8.73 -3.51 -16.52
C ALA A 48 -8.33 -2.14 -15.91
N PRO A 49 -9.20 -1.50 -15.11
CA PRO A 49 -8.94 -0.16 -14.55
C PRO A 49 -7.78 -0.16 -13.55
N LEU A 50 -7.48 -1.31 -12.95
CA LEU A 50 -6.32 -1.49 -12.10
C LEU A 50 -5.28 -2.36 -12.81
N PRO A 51 -4.03 -1.87 -12.96
CA PRO A 51 -2.94 -2.67 -13.50
C PRO A 51 -2.68 -3.91 -12.62
N PRO A 52 -2.43 -5.10 -13.21
CA PRO A 52 -2.02 -6.28 -12.45
C PRO A 52 -0.81 -6.06 -11.54
N GLU A 53 0.09 -5.15 -11.93
CA GLU A 53 1.29 -4.76 -11.19
C GLU A 53 0.93 -4.11 -9.84
N VAL A 54 -0.16 -3.33 -9.80
CA VAL A 54 -0.64 -2.71 -8.55
C VAL A 54 -1.10 -3.79 -7.57
N LEU A 55 -1.85 -4.79 -8.05
CA LEU A 55 -2.28 -5.93 -7.23
C LEU A 55 -1.08 -6.75 -6.73
N ALA A 56 -0.09 -6.98 -7.59
CA ALA A 56 1.15 -7.66 -7.21
C ALA A 56 1.92 -6.85 -6.16
N GLY A 57 1.95 -5.53 -6.26
CA GLY A 57 2.54 -4.63 -5.26
C GLY A 57 1.84 -4.74 -3.90
N ALA A 58 0.49 -4.72 -3.88
CA ALA A 58 -0.29 -4.89 -2.65
C ALA A 58 -0.02 -6.25 -1.98
N ALA A 59 0.04 -7.32 -2.78
CA ALA A 59 0.39 -8.65 -2.31
C ALA A 59 1.82 -8.67 -1.74
N GLY A 60 2.78 -8.05 -2.43
CA GLY A 60 4.16 -7.91 -1.99
C GLY A 60 4.27 -7.23 -0.62
N VAL A 61 3.65 -6.06 -0.45
CA VAL A 61 3.63 -5.33 0.83
C VAL A 61 3.02 -6.18 1.94
N THR A 62 1.91 -6.87 1.65
CA THR A 62 1.22 -7.72 2.63
C THR A 62 2.09 -8.92 3.04
N ILE A 63 2.68 -9.62 2.09
CA ILE A 63 3.55 -10.78 2.35
C ILE A 63 4.78 -10.34 3.14
N SER A 64 5.42 -9.23 2.75
CA SER A 64 6.56 -8.66 3.47
C SER A 64 6.19 -8.29 4.91
N HIS A 65 5.01 -7.70 5.14
CA HIS A 65 4.53 -7.41 6.49
C HIS A 65 4.46 -8.68 7.35
N PHE A 66 3.81 -9.74 6.85
CA PHE A 66 3.69 -10.98 7.60
C PHE A 66 5.04 -11.68 7.82
N ALA A 67 5.95 -11.63 6.84
CA ALA A 67 7.31 -12.14 7.00
C ALA A 67 8.06 -11.42 8.13
N VAL A 68 8.04 -10.09 8.12
CA VAL A 68 8.64 -9.24 9.16
C VAL A 68 7.95 -9.46 10.51
N GLY A 69 6.62 -9.59 10.53
CA GLY A 69 5.86 -9.90 11.73
C GLY A 69 6.29 -11.24 12.36
N ARG A 70 6.65 -12.23 11.56
CA ARG A 70 7.22 -13.49 12.08
C ARG A 70 8.64 -13.37 12.59
N LEU A 71 9.48 -12.55 11.95
CA LEU A 71 10.80 -12.22 12.48
C LEU A 71 10.71 -11.55 13.86
N PHE A 72 9.69 -10.72 14.08
CA PHE A 72 9.41 -10.13 15.40
C PHE A 72 8.72 -11.08 16.39
N GLY A 73 8.38 -12.31 15.99
CA GLY A 73 7.70 -13.28 16.83
C GLY A 73 6.25 -12.88 17.16
N LEU A 74 5.57 -12.17 16.27
CA LEU A 74 4.17 -11.78 16.43
C LEU A 74 3.23 -12.97 16.18
N ARG A 75 2.19 -13.07 17.00
CA ARG A 75 1.06 -13.97 16.74
C ARG A 75 0.28 -13.46 15.52
N TRP A 76 -0.43 -14.35 14.82
CA TRP A 76 -1.23 -13.98 13.64
C TRP A 76 -2.15 -12.78 13.86
N TRP A 77 -2.89 -12.73 14.97
CA TRP A 77 -3.75 -11.58 15.29
C TRP A 77 -3.00 -10.29 15.57
N GLN A 78 -1.80 -10.37 16.18
CA GLN A 78 -0.97 -9.19 16.41
C GLN A 78 -0.43 -8.63 15.09
N ALA A 79 -0.04 -9.51 14.16
CA ALA A 79 0.37 -9.11 12.82
C ALA A 79 -0.78 -8.43 12.05
N ILE A 80 -1.99 -9.00 12.10
CA ILE A 80 -3.17 -8.38 11.45
C ILE A 80 -3.45 -7.00 12.05
N LEU A 81 -3.43 -6.86 13.39
CA LEU A 81 -3.64 -5.57 14.04
C LEU A 81 -2.54 -4.56 13.68
N SER A 82 -1.26 -4.96 13.66
CA SER A 82 -0.17 -4.07 13.25
C SER A 82 -0.24 -3.67 11.78
N LEU A 83 -0.71 -4.56 10.91
CA LEU A 83 -0.95 -4.25 9.50
C LEU A 83 -2.00 -3.16 9.37
N LEU A 84 -3.16 -3.32 10.03
CA LEU A 84 -4.24 -2.34 9.99
C LEU A 84 -3.79 -0.98 10.50
N ILE A 85 -3.10 -0.94 11.65
CA ILE A 85 -2.56 0.29 12.22
C ILE A 85 -1.56 0.93 11.26
N GLY A 86 -0.63 0.14 10.72
CA GLY A 86 0.38 0.61 9.78
C GLY A 86 -0.22 1.17 8.49
N VAL A 87 -1.23 0.51 7.92
CA VAL A 87 -1.96 0.98 6.74
C VAL A 87 -2.70 2.28 7.02
N VAL A 88 -3.44 2.38 8.13
CA VAL A 88 -4.15 3.60 8.51
C VAL A 88 -3.18 4.76 8.69
N LEU A 89 -2.09 4.56 9.42
CA LEU A 89 -1.08 5.60 9.66
C LEU A 89 -0.37 6.00 8.36
N GLY A 90 0.05 5.04 7.55
CA GLY A 90 0.75 5.29 6.29
C GLY A 90 -0.15 6.04 5.29
N THR A 91 -1.41 5.62 5.14
CA THR A 91 -2.38 6.33 4.31
C THR A 91 -2.63 7.74 4.84
N GLY A 92 -2.77 7.90 6.16
CA GLY A 92 -2.92 9.22 6.78
C GLY A 92 -1.75 10.16 6.48
N VAL A 93 -0.51 9.65 6.58
CA VAL A 93 0.71 10.41 6.22
C VAL A 93 0.73 10.77 4.74
N PHE A 94 0.35 9.84 3.86
CA PHE A 94 0.29 10.09 2.43
C PHE A 94 -0.71 11.20 2.10
N VAL A 95 -1.94 11.12 2.62
CA VAL A 95 -2.99 12.13 2.42
C VAL A 95 -2.57 13.48 2.99
N TYR A 96 -2.00 13.50 4.21
CA TYR A 96 -1.52 14.74 4.83
C TYR A 96 -0.46 15.44 3.98
N ARG A 97 0.48 14.67 3.42
CA ARG A 97 1.51 15.22 2.52
C ARG A 97 0.93 15.72 1.21
N MET A 98 0.05 14.94 0.59
CA MET A 98 -0.62 15.34 -0.65
C MET A 98 -1.36 16.67 -0.47
N LEU A 99 -2.15 16.82 0.59
CA LEU A 99 -2.85 18.06 0.89
C LEU A 99 -1.92 19.25 1.18
N GLY A 100 -0.72 18.99 1.72
CA GLY A 100 0.27 20.02 2.00
C GLY A 100 1.08 20.45 0.78
N GLU A 101 1.21 19.60 -0.25
CA GLU A 101 1.87 19.92 -1.52
C GLU A 101 0.96 20.72 -2.48
N GLU A 102 -0.36 20.65 -2.29
CA GLU A 102 -1.37 21.35 -3.09
C GLU A 102 -1.72 22.77 -2.56
N ALA A 103 -1.20 23.17 -1.39
CA ALA A 103 -1.47 24.44 -0.72
C ALA A 103 -0.34 25.47 -0.91
#